data_AF-A0AAU9X9Y8-F1
#
_entry.id   AF-A0AAU9X9Y8-F1
#
_cell.length_a   1.000
_cell.length_b   1.000
_cell.length_c   1.000
_cell.angle_alpha   90.00
_cell.angle_beta   90.00
_cell.angle_gamma   90.00
#
_symmetry.space_group_name_H-M   'P 1'
#
loop_
_entity.id
_entity.type
_entity.pdbx_description
1 polymer ?
#
loop_
_entity_poly.entity_id
_entity_poly.type
_entity_poly.pdbx_seq_one_letter_code
_entity_poly.pdbx_strand_id
1 'polypeptide(L)'
;MLRTEVLYTMFVLPLPWPFVKRFYLVSVISSTNFQLDIDECKGSNNVCDENANCFNTVGSYNCTCKDGFTGDGHSCSDIDECKGNHSCHVDATCTNTNGSYVCDCQPGFNGNGHNCRADLCNHYKNLSDANRKKSYETPSGSELCDSQLPEEWYRFVGAAGTKMPTSRVSANRCGTKYSGWLDGRYPTVEDGEVYKDVCFSNDAHNNCKSKKKISVKNCGSYFIYKLLHPPLCNSRYCGTD
;
A
#
# COMPACT_ATOMS: atom_id res chain seq x y z
N MET A 1 46.64 -19.96 -10.87
CA MET A 1 47.11 -21.23 -10.30
C MET A 1 48.45 -21.56 -10.95
N LEU A 2 49.54 -21.00 -10.43
CA LEU A 2 50.90 -21.50 -10.66
C LEU A 2 51.60 -21.37 -9.31
N ARG A 3 51.94 -22.53 -8.76
CA ARG A 3 52.47 -22.74 -7.42
C ARG A 3 53.97 -22.50 -7.49
N THR A 4 54.49 -21.43 -6.91
CA THR A 4 55.91 -21.33 -6.57
C THR A 4 56.06 -21.68 -5.11
N GLU A 5 56.50 -22.91 -4.85
CA GLU A 5 56.83 -23.37 -3.51
C GLU A 5 58.13 -22.70 -3.06
N VAL A 6 58.05 -21.85 -2.04
CA VAL A 6 59.23 -21.41 -1.29
C VAL A 6 59.53 -22.54 -0.30
N LEU A 7 60.37 -23.49 -0.73
CA LEU A 7 60.97 -24.47 0.16
C LEU A 7 61.94 -23.76 1.10
N TYR A 8 61.49 -23.46 2.32
CA TYR A 8 62.41 -23.16 3.43
C TYR A 8 63.07 -24.48 3.87
N THR A 9 64.27 -24.76 3.37
CA THR A 9 65.16 -25.73 4.02
C THR A 9 66.09 -24.97 4.97
N MET A 10 65.75 -24.98 6.25
CA MET A 10 66.69 -24.59 7.30
C MET A 10 67.78 -25.66 7.41
N PHE A 11 68.91 -25.47 6.73
CA PHE A 11 70.14 -26.15 7.11
C PHE A 11 70.87 -25.29 8.15
N VAL A 12 70.82 -25.75 9.40
CA VAL A 12 71.75 -25.28 10.44
C VAL A 12 73.06 -26.06 10.22
N LEU A 13 74.07 -25.43 9.63
CA LEU A 13 75.45 -25.91 9.69
C LEU A 13 76.36 -24.83 10.28
N PRO A 14 77.11 -25.14 11.35
CA PRO A 14 78.01 -24.18 11.98
C PRO A 14 79.26 -23.98 11.11
N LEU A 15 79.61 -22.72 10.87
CA LEU A 15 80.82 -22.29 10.15
C LEU A 15 82.10 -22.72 10.90
N PRO A 16 83.24 -22.92 10.20
CA PRO A 16 84.54 -23.05 10.81
C PRO A 16 85.11 -21.64 11.06
N TRP A 17 85.34 -21.32 12.33
CA TRP A 17 85.52 -19.97 12.88
C TRP A 17 86.89 -19.41 12.53
N PRO A 18 86.99 -18.38 11.66
CA PRO A 18 87.61 -17.11 12.06
C PRO A 18 87.24 -15.85 11.21
N PHE A 19 87.79 -14.69 11.60
CA PHE A 19 88.09 -13.46 10.83
C PHE A 19 86.98 -12.47 10.39
N VAL A 20 87.23 -11.24 10.86
CA VAL A 20 86.91 -9.90 10.31
C VAL A 20 86.73 -9.85 8.78
N LYS A 21 85.68 -9.15 8.29
CA LYS A 21 85.76 -8.22 7.14
C LYS A 21 84.45 -7.46 6.86
N ARG A 22 84.55 -6.15 7.08
CA ARG A 22 83.71 -5.04 6.61
C ARG A 22 83.45 -5.11 5.11
N PHE A 23 82.23 -5.39 4.61
CA PHE A 23 81.94 -5.17 3.18
C PHE A 23 80.51 -4.63 2.89
N TYR A 24 80.51 -3.40 2.36
CA TYR A 24 79.74 -2.74 1.29
C TYR A 24 78.19 -2.78 1.28
N LEU A 25 77.65 -1.56 1.27
CA LEU A 25 76.43 -1.19 0.54
C LEU A 25 76.46 -1.79 -0.86
N VAL A 26 75.64 -2.81 -1.12
CA VAL A 26 75.22 -3.16 -2.48
C VAL A 26 73.74 -2.87 -2.57
N SER A 27 73.45 -1.68 -3.10
CA SER A 27 72.15 -1.26 -3.56
C SER A 27 71.66 -2.23 -4.64
N VAL A 28 70.83 -3.20 -4.27
CA VAL A 28 70.01 -3.92 -5.23
C VAL A 28 68.79 -3.05 -5.51
N ILE A 29 68.97 -2.06 -6.39
CA ILE A 29 67.87 -1.34 -7.02
C ILE A 29 67.33 -2.31 -8.08
N SER A 30 66.57 -3.32 -7.67
CA SER A 30 65.76 -4.10 -8.62
C SER A 30 64.55 -3.24 -8.92
N SER A 31 64.62 -2.51 -10.03
CA SER A 31 63.57 -1.64 -10.54
C SER A 31 62.39 -2.45 -11.11
N THR A 32 61.75 -3.24 -10.26
CA THR A 32 60.34 -3.57 -10.44
C THR A 32 59.57 -2.55 -9.63
N ASN A 33 59.16 -1.46 -10.27
CA ASN A 33 58.22 -0.51 -9.71
C ASN A 33 56.90 -1.26 -9.49
N PHE A 34 56.72 -1.86 -8.32
CA PHE A 34 55.49 -2.47 -7.91
C PHE A 34 54.58 -1.36 -7.38
N GLN A 35 54.02 -0.61 -8.32
CA GLN A 35 53.05 0.43 -8.00
C GLN A 35 51.74 -0.27 -7.64
N LEU A 36 51.49 -0.39 -6.34
CA LEU A 36 50.18 -0.77 -5.84
C LEU A 36 49.18 0.32 -6.24
N ASP A 37 48.06 -0.13 -6.79
CA ASP A 37 46.94 0.71 -7.14
C ASP A 37 46.39 1.44 -5.90
N ILE A 38 46.12 2.74 -6.02
CA ILE A 38 45.55 3.54 -4.95
C ILE A 38 44.04 3.49 -5.14
N ASP A 39 43.31 2.99 -4.15
CA ASP A 39 41.85 3.00 -4.20
C ASP A 39 41.32 4.40 -3.90
N GLU A 40 41.03 5.18 -4.95
CA GLU A 40 40.56 6.56 -4.78
C GLU A 40 39.17 6.61 -4.11
N CYS A 41 38.39 5.53 -4.19
CA CYS A 41 37.06 5.45 -3.56
C CYS A 41 37.12 5.30 -2.03
N LYS A 42 38.27 4.92 -1.47
CA LYS A 42 38.52 4.88 -0.02
C LYS A 42 39.22 6.13 0.51
N GLY A 43 39.53 7.09 -0.37
CA GLY A 43 40.16 8.36 0.00
C GLY A 43 39.25 9.24 0.86
N SER A 44 39.85 10.17 1.61
CA SER A 44 39.11 11.11 2.48
C SER A 44 38.49 12.31 1.76
N ASN A 45 38.80 12.50 0.48
CA ASN A 45 38.21 13.55 -0.35
C ASN A 45 37.08 12.91 -1.18
N ASN A 46 35.85 13.43 -1.08
CA ASN A 46 34.74 12.96 -1.92
C ASN A 46 35.07 13.18 -3.40
N VAL A 47 35.50 12.12 -4.08
CA VAL A 47 35.99 12.18 -5.47
C VAL A 47 34.84 12.14 -6.48
N CYS A 48 33.73 11.51 -6.12
CA CYS A 48 32.48 11.49 -6.89
C CYS A 48 31.42 12.38 -6.23
N ASP A 49 30.34 12.66 -6.97
CA ASP A 49 29.14 13.29 -6.44
C ASP A 49 28.53 12.47 -5.29
N GLU A 50 27.84 13.11 -4.33
CA GLU A 50 27.17 12.43 -3.23
C GLU A 50 26.09 11.43 -3.70
N ASN A 51 25.52 11.67 -4.89
CA ASN A 51 24.54 10.83 -5.55
C ASN A 51 25.18 9.92 -6.63
N ALA A 52 26.48 9.65 -6.54
CA ALA A 52 27.19 8.71 -7.42
C ALA A 52 27.80 7.53 -6.66
N ASN A 53 28.00 6.43 -7.38
CA ASN A 53 28.80 5.28 -6.97
C ASN A 53 30.23 5.45 -7.52
N CYS A 54 31.22 5.17 -6.68
CA CYS A 54 32.63 5.16 -7.05
C CYS A 54 33.11 3.73 -7.31
N PHE A 55 33.79 3.52 -8.43
CA PHE A 55 34.41 2.25 -8.80
C PHE A 55 35.90 2.44 -9.03
N ASN A 56 36.73 1.81 -8.19
CA ASN A 56 38.17 1.82 -8.35
C ASN A 56 38.62 0.95 -9.53
N THR A 57 39.59 1.42 -10.30
CA THR A 57 40.18 0.70 -11.44
C THR A 57 41.70 0.80 -11.37
N VAL A 58 42.42 -0.07 -12.08
CA VAL A 58 43.88 -0.02 -12.02
C VAL A 58 44.38 1.28 -12.65
N GLY A 59 44.95 2.16 -11.83
CA GLY A 59 45.52 3.45 -12.21
C GLY A 59 44.53 4.61 -12.37
N SER A 60 43.25 4.43 -11.99
CA SER A 60 42.19 5.45 -12.06
C SER A 60 40.95 5.00 -11.29
N TYR A 61 39.89 5.81 -11.28
CA TYR A 61 38.56 5.42 -10.82
C TYR A 61 37.49 5.86 -11.83
N ASN A 62 36.26 5.41 -11.65
CA ASN A 62 35.10 5.83 -12.40
C ASN A 62 33.95 6.16 -11.46
N CYS A 63 33.24 7.25 -11.73
CA CYS A 63 32.04 7.66 -11.02
C CYS A 63 30.82 7.46 -11.92
N THR A 64 29.76 6.86 -11.38
CA THR A 64 28.47 6.73 -12.10
C THR A 64 27.35 7.18 -11.19
N CYS A 65 26.44 8.02 -11.66
CA CYS A 65 25.27 8.40 -10.88
C CYS A 65 24.49 7.18 -10.38
N LYS A 66 23.96 7.25 -9.16
CA LYS A 66 23.09 6.24 -8.56
C LYS A 66 21.78 6.15 -9.36
N ASP A 67 21.07 5.04 -9.19
CA ASP A 67 19.73 4.88 -9.76
C ASP A 67 18.83 6.05 -9.34
N GLY A 68 18.04 6.57 -10.28
CA GLY A 68 17.22 7.78 -10.09
C GLY A 68 17.94 9.10 -10.37
N PHE A 69 19.25 9.07 -10.69
CA PHE A 69 20.02 10.27 -11.02
C PHE A 69 20.66 10.16 -12.41
N THR A 70 20.89 11.31 -13.03
CA THR A 70 21.54 11.45 -14.34
C THR A 70 22.69 12.46 -14.26
N GLY A 71 23.72 12.27 -15.09
CA GLY A 71 24.91 13.10 -15.07
C GLY A 71 26.17 12.33 -15.47
N ASP A 72 27.33 12.92 -15.16
CA ASP A 72 28.65 12.35 -15.46
C ASP A 72 29.29 11.59 -14.28
N GLY A 73 28.57 11.43 -13.17
CA GLY A 73 29.07 10.81 -11.93
C GLY A 73 29.83 11.75 -11.00
N HIS A 74 30.25 12.91 -11.49
CA HIS A 74 30.85 13.98 -10.69
C HIS A 74 29.87 15.14 -10.42
N SER A 75 28.84 15.26 -11.25
CA SER A 75 27.68 16.11 -11.08
C SER A 75 26.44 15.31 -11.42
N CYS A 76 25.69 14.89 -10.40
CA CYS A 76 24.47 14.11 -10.56
C CYS A 76 23.24 14.93 -10.23
N SER A 77 22.28 14.99 -11.16
CA SER A 77 20.98 15.61 -10.95
C SER A 77 19.89 14.55 -10.91
N ASP A 78 18.90 14.78 -10.04
CA ASP A 78 17.70 13.98 -9.95
C ASP A 78 16.96 13.83 -11.30
N ILE A 79 16.48 12.63 -11.60
CA ILE A 79 15.65 12.37 -12.77
C ILE A 79 14.20 12.57 -12.36
N ASP A 80 13.49 13.48 -13.02
CA ASP A 80 12.05 13.65 -12.80
C ASP A 80 11.25 12.60 -13.59
N GLU A 81 10.96 11.45 -12.97
CA GLU A 81 10.22 10.37 -13.65
C GLU A 81 8.78 10.77 -13.98
N CYS A 82 8.20 11.74 -13.27
CA CYS A 82 6.84 12.22 -13.52
C CYS A 82 6.72 13.03 -14.82
N LYS A 83 7.82 13.59 -15.33
CA LYS A 83 7.87 14.18 -16.69
C LYS A 83 8.17 13.16 -17.78
N GLY A 84 8.61 11.96 -17.39
CA GLY A 84 9.04 10.90 -18.27
C GLY A 84 8.09 9.69 -18.25
N ASN A 85 8.68 8.50 -18.25
CA ASN A 85 7.95 7.25 -18.17
C ASN A 85 7.90 6.76 -16.73
N HIS A 86 6.71 6.77 -16.12
CA HIS A 86 6.48 6.28 -14.76
C HIS A 86 5.46 5.15 -14.75
N SER A 87 5.45 4.38 -13.65
CA SER A 87 4.53 3.25 -13.47
C SER A 87 3.31 3.54 -12.60
N CYS A 88 3.05 4.82 -12.27
CA CYS A 88 1.84 5.21 -11.56
C CYS A 88 0.57 4.79 -12.33
N HIS A 89 -0.48 4.44 -11.58
CA HIS A 89 -1.80 4.15 -12.13
C HIS A 89 -2.39 5.40 -12.83
N VAL A 90 -3.29 5.20 -13.81
CA VAL A 90 -3.96 6.31 -14.51
C VAL A 90 -4.77 7.20 -13.56
N ASP A 91 -5.35 6.60 -12.52
CA ASP A 91 -6.07 7.29 -11.43
C ASP A 91 -5.16 7.61 -10.23
N ALA A 92 -3.86 7.80 -10.46
CA ALA A 92 -2.90 8.25 -9.45
C ALA A 92 -2.23 9.57 -9.87
N THR A 93 -1.72 10.29 -8.88
CA THR A 93 -0.87 11.47 -9.04
C THR A 93 0.57 11.05 -8.81
N CYS A 94 1.45 11.38 -9.76
CA CYS A 94 2.90 11.21 -9.63
C CYS A 94 3.51 12.45 -8.96
N THR A 95 4.32 12.22 -7.93
CA THR A 95 5.11 13.27 -7.27
C THR A 95 6.58 12.90 -7.32
N ASN A 96 7.39 13.73 -7.98
CA ASN A 96 8.83 13.52 -8.05
C ASN A 96 9.49 13.72 -6.68
N THR A 97 10.47 12.91 -6.36
CA THR A 97 11.24 12.95 -5.11
C THR A 97 12.72 12.77 -5.41
N ASN A 98 13.62 13.19 -4.51
CA ASN A 98 15.04 13.07 -4.80
C ASN A 98 15.47 11.59 -4.89
N GLY A 99 15.88 11.16 -6.09
CA GLY A 99 16.30 9.81 -6.46
C GLY A 99 15.14 8.85 -6.80
N SER A 100 13.89 9.31 -6.85
CA SER A 100 12.73 8.45 -7.15
C SER A 100 11.42 9.24 -7.35
N TYR A 101 10.28 8.56 -7.35
CA TYR A 101 8.96 9.17 -7.36
C TYR A 101 7.97 8.39 -6.50
N VAL A 102 6.92 9.08 -6.07
CA VAL A 102 5.81 8.50 -5.32
C VAL A 102 4.54 8.60 -6.16
N CYS A 103 3.75 7.53 -6.16
CA CYS A 103 2.43 7.50 -6.75
C CYS A 103 1.38 7.46 -5.64
N ASP A 104 0.43 8.39 -5.67
CA ASP A 104 -0.69 8.42 -4.72
C ASP A 104 -2.01 8.35 -5.49
N CYS A 105 -2.94 7.48 -5.06
CA CYS A 105 -4.24 7.41 -5.71
C CYS A 105 -4.99 8.76 -5.60
N GLN A 106 -5.64 9.16 -6.69
CA GLN A 106 -6.41 10.40 -6.74
C GLN A 106 -7.60 10.35 -5.76
N PRO A 107 -8.14 11.51 -5.35
CA PRO A 107 -9.31 11.57 -4.47
C PRO A 107 -10.47 10.70 -4.97
N GLY A 108 -11.03 9.88 -4.08
CA GLY A 108 -12.08 8.93 -4.44
C GLY A 108 -11.56 7.60 -4.97
N PHE A 109 -10.25 7.35 -4.92
CA PHE A 109 -9.62 6.05 -5.18
C PHE A 109 -8.75 5.62 -3.99
N ASN A 110 -8.64 4.31 -3.79
CA ASN A 110 -7.76 3.70 -2.80
C ASN A 110 -6.83 2.68 -3.47
N GLY A 111 -5.63 2.51 -2.91
CA GLY A 111 -4.62 1.62 -3.48
C GLY A 111 -3.21 2.01 -3.06
N ASN A 112 -2.22 1.50 -3.79
CA ASN A 112 -0.79 1.77 -3.57
C ASN A 112 -0.21 2.74 -4.61
N GLY A 113 -1.06 3.54 -5.29
CA GLY A 113 -0.65 4.43 -6.37
C GLY A 113 -0.33 3.77 -7.70
N HIS A 114 0.07 2.50 -7.71
CA HIS A 114 0.30 1.71 -8.92
C HIS A 114 -0.93 0.86 -9.31
N ASN A 115 -1.80 0.56 -8.35
CA ASN A 115 -3.10 -0.06 -8.54
C ASN A 115 -4.12 0.70 -7.71
N CYS A 116 -4.90 1.55 -8.37
CA CYS A 116 -5.94 2.35 -7.73
C CYS A 116 -7.31 1.83 -8.12
N ARG A 117 -8.23 1.76 -7.15
CA ARG A 117 -9.62 1.36 -7.35
C ARG A 117 -10.54 2.39 -6.74
N ALA A 118 -11.68 2.62 -7.37
CA ALA A 118 -12.69 3.54 -6.86
C ALA A 118 -13.00 3.20 -5.39
N ASP A 119 -12.86 4.22 -4.54
CA ASP A 119 -13.20 4.13 -3.15
C ASP A 119 -14.71 4.23 -2.99
N LEU A 120 -15.33 3.08 -2.74
CA LEU A 120 -16.75 2.96 -2.47
C LEU A 120 -17.19 3.82 -1.27
N CYS A 121 -16.28 4.10 -0.33
CA CYS A 121 -16.54 5.02 0.79
C CYS A 121 -16.64 6.48 0.35
N ASN A 122 -16.35 6.82 -0.91
CA ASN A 122 -16.56 8.15 -1.45
C ASN A 122 -17.55 8.16 -2.63
N HIS A 123 -18.15 7.00 -2.94
CA HIS A 123 -19.07 6.82 -4.07
C HIS A 123 -20.33 6.04 -3.64
N TYR A 124 -21.25 6.73 -2.97
CA TYR A 124 -22.54 6.19 -2.53
C TYR A 124 -23.66 7.23 -2.59
N LYS A 125 -24.91 6.76 -2.56
CA LYS A 125 -26.12 7.60 -2.48
C LYS A 125 -26.65 7.67 -1.04
N ASN A 126 -27.27 8.79 -0.70
CA ASN A 126 -27.82 9.00 0.64
C ASN A 126 -29.26 8.49 0.75
N LEU A 127 -29.56 7.72 1.79
CA LEU A 127 -30.91 7.42 2.27
C LEU A 127 -31.19 8.31 3.47
N SER A 128 -31.98 9.37 3.27
CA SER A 128 -32.19 10.41 4.29
C SER A 128 -33.63 10.55 4.77
N ASP A 129 -34.58 9.90 4.09
CA ASP A 129 -36.01 10.02 4.37
C ASP A 129 -36.34 9.63 5.81
N ALA A 130 -37.06 10.50 6.54
CA ALA A 130 -37.49 10.23 7.91
C ALA A 130 -38.32 8.95 8.03
N ASN A 131 -39.09 8.63 6.98
CA ASN A 131 -39.89 7.42 6.94
C ASN A 131 -39.06 6.13 6.89
N ARG A 132 -37.73 6.18 6.73
CA ARG A 132 -36.86 4.99 6.79
C ARG A 132 -36.42 4.64 8.21
N LYS A 133 -36.65 5.50 9.19
CA LYS A 133 -36.25 5.24 10.57
C LYS A 133 -37.05 4.07 11.16
N LYS A 134 -36.41 3.19 11.94
CA LYS A 134 -37.08 2.06 12.61
C LYS A 134 -38.21 2.49 13.56
N SER A 135 -38.16 3.71 14.08
CA SER A 135 -39.19 4.29 14.95
C SER A 135 -40.35 4.93 14.19
N TYR A 136 -40.23 5.11 12.87
CA TYR A 136 -41.32 5.63 12.06
C TYR A 136 -42.43 4.57 11.97
N GLU A 137 -43.63 4.92 12.42
CA GLU A 137 -44.81 4.08 12.30
C GLU A 137 -45.44 4.27 10.93
N THR A 138 -45.65 3.16 10.20
CA THR A 138 -46.23 3.20 8.85
C THR A 138 -47.76 3.15 8.93
N PRO A 139 -48.48 4.19 8.48
CA PRO A 139 -49.93 4.12 8.31
C PRO A 139 -50.33 3.03 7.32
N SER A 140 -51.48 2.40 7.55
CA SER A 140 -52.00 1.41 6.62
C SER A 140 -52.37 2.07 5.28
N GLY A 141 -51.94 1.47 4.18
CA GLY A 141 -52.20 1.98 2.82
C GLY A 141 -51.18 3.03 2.33
N SER A 142 -50.17 3.38 3.14
CA SER A 142 -49.08 4.28 2.74
C SER A 142 -47.72 3.56 2.66
N GLU A 143 -47.72 2.25 2.47
CA GLU A 143 -46.50 1.45 2.42
C GLU A 143 -45.70 1.72 1.13
N LEU A 144 -44.41 1.96 1.29
CA LEU A 144 -43.46 2.17 0.21
C LEU A 144 -42.67 0.90 -0.10
N CYS A 145 -41.96 0.91 -1.24
CA CYS A 145 -41.11 -0.18 -1.69
C CYS A 145 -39.67 0.26 -1.92
N ASP A 146 -38.72 -0.63 -1.63
CA ASP A 146 -37.34 -0.49 -2.10
C ASP A 146 -37.08 -1.35 -3.35
N SER A 147 -38.11 -1.98 -3.95
CA SER A 147 -37.97 -2.69 -5.24
C SER A 147 -37.78 -1.75 -6.44
N GLN A 148 -37.93 -0.45 -6.25
CA GLN A 148 -37.60 0.59 -7.24
C GLN A 148 -36.26 1.27 -6.94
N LEU A 149 -35.59 0.90 -5.84
CA LEU A 149 -34.30 1.46 -5.48
C LEU A 149 -33.23 0.85 -6.42
N PRO A 150 -32.48 1.66 -7.18
CA PRO A 150 -31.40 1.14 -8.03
C PRO A 150 -30.38 0.35 -7.22
N GLU A 151 -29.85 -0.74 -7.78
CA GLU A 151 -28.89 -1.63 -7.13
C GLU A 151 -27.50 -1.00 -7.03
N GLU A 152 -27.32 -0.14 -6.03
CA GLU A 152 -26.15 0.73 -5.85
C GLU A 152 -25.68 0.74 -4.39
N TRP A 153 -24.57 1.44 -4.13
CA TRP A 153 -24.11 1.72 -2.76
C TRP A 153 -24.90 2.85 -2.13
N TYR A 154 -25.39 2.62 -0.91
CA TYR A 154 -26.15 3.59 -0.12
C TYR A 154 -25.59 3.76 1.28
N ARG A 155 -25.82 4.94 1.86
CA ARG A 155 -25.56 5.27 3.26
C ARG A 155 -26.81 5.83 3.91
N PHE A 156 -27.15 5.34 5.10
CA PHE A 156 -28.16 5.97 5.94
C PHE A 156 -27.59 7.26 6.54
N VAL A 157 -28.30 8.37 6.34
CA VAL A 157 -27.93 9.69 6.89
C VAL A 157 -29.15 10.44 7.40
N GLY A 158 -28.94 11.48 8.20
CA GLY A 158 -30.00 12.40 8.63
C GLY A 158 -31.15 11.70 9.36
N ALA A 159 -32.39 12.02 8.98
CA ALA A 159 -33.59 11.54 9.67
C ALA A 159 -33.80 10.01 9.55
N ALA A 160 -33.24 9.37 8.52
CA ALA A 160 -33.25 7.92 8.39
C ALA A 160 -32.36 7.21 9.43
N GLY A 161 -31.42 7.92 10.05
CA GLY A 161 -30.41 7.39 10.98
C GLY A 161 -29.03 7.27 10.34
N THR A 162 -28.12 6.56 11.00
CA THR A 162 -26.71 6.44 10.60
C THR A 162 -26.35 5.05 10.07
N LYS A 163 -27.16 4.04 10.36
CA LYS A 163 -26.91 2.63 10.01
C LYS A 163 -28.20 1.80 9.99
N MET A 164 -28.14 0.60 9.44
CA MET A 164 -29.22 -0.40 9.55
C MET A 164 -29.32 -0.96 10.98
N PRO A 165 -30.50 -1.26 11.52
CA PRO A 165 -30.58 -1.97 12.80
C PRO A 165 -30.06 -3.39 12.66
N THR A 166 -29.36 -3.90 13.68
CA THR A 166 -28.97 -5.32 13.80
C THR A 166 -29.94 -6.12 14.67
N SER A 167 -30.76 -5.40 15.44
CA SER A 167 -31.90 -5.94 16.15
C SER A 167 -33.12 -5.97 15.23
N ARG A 168 -34.00 -6.95 15.46
CA ARG A 168 -35.29 -7.04 14.79
C ARG A 168 -36.07 -5.73 14.83
N VAL A 169 -36.71 -5.41 13.71
CA VAL A 169 -37.64 -4.27 13.59
C VAL A 169 -39.06 -4.81 13.46
N SER A 170 -39.97 -4.30 14.28
CA SER A 170 -41.39 -4.66 14.24
C SER A 170 -42.02 -4.34 12.88
N ALA A 171 -43.06 -5.08 12.52
CA ALA A 171 -43.85 -4.82 11.32
C ALA A 171 -44.43 -3.40 11.29
N ASN A 172 -44.77 -2.91 10.09
CA ASN A 172 -45.33 -1.57 9.89
C ASN A 172 -44.42 -0.46 10.45
N ARG A 173 -43.11 -0.61 10.22
CA ARG A 173 -42.09 0.38 10.51
C ARG A 173 -41.31 0.74 9.26
N CYS A 174 -40.59 1.84 9.34
CA CYS A 174 -39.73 2.34 8.26
C CYS A 174 -40.44 2.49 6.90
N GLY A 175 -41.71 2.92 6.95
CA GLY A 175 -42.50 3.27 5.77
C GLY A 175 -42.87 2.05 4.95
N THR A 176 -42.91 0.86 5.54
CA THR A 176 -43.25 -0.38 4.86
C THR A 176 -43.99 -1.36 5.77
N LYS A 177 -44.50 -2.46 5.20
CA LYS A 177 -45.13 -3.57 5.95
C LYS A 177 -44.10 -4.57 6.46
N TYR A 178 -43.11 -4.90 5.64
CA TYR A 178 -42.04 -5.84 5.94
C TYR A 178 -40.75 -5.09 6.23
N SER A 179 -40.51 -4.83 7.51
CA SER A 179 -39.39 -4.03 7.97
C SER A 179 -38.08 -4.84 7.90
N GLY A 180 -37.04 -4.23 7.33
CA GLY A 180 -35.73 -4.86 7.10
C GLY A 180 -34.69 -4.50 8.16
N TRP A 181 -33.91 -5.49 8.62
CA TRP A 181 -32.77 -5.31 9.52
C TRP A 181 -31.61 -6.24 9.16
N LEU A 182 -30.39 -5.84 9.51
CA LEU A 182 -29.17 -6.59 9.24
C LEU A 182 -29.07 -7.79 10.19
N ASP A 183 -28.75 -8.96 9.66
CA ASP A 183 -28.54 -10.17 10.44
C ASP A 183 -27.09 -10.23 10.94
N GLY A 184 -26.91 -10.20 12.27
CA GLY A 184 -25.62 -10.30 12.94
C GLY A 184 -24.86 -8.97 13.12
N ARG A 185 -23.56 -9.07 13.44
CA ARG A 185 -22.69 -7.93 13.73
C ARG A 185 -22.19 -7.22 12.47
N TYR A 186 -21.90 -5.93 12.60
CA TYR A 186 -21.23 -5.12 11.57
C TYR A 186 -19.78 -5.59 11.31
N PRO A 187 -19.26 -5.44 10.06
CA PRO A 187 -17.84 -5.61 9.77
C PRO A 187 -16.98 -4.53 10.44
N THR A 188 -15.72 -4.88 10.67
CA THR A 188 -14.64 -3.94 10.99
C THR A 188 -14.08 -3.31 9.70
N VAL A 189 -13.18 -2.34 9.83
CA VAL A 189 -12.51 -1.71 8.67
C VAL A 189 -11.61 -2.72 7.95
N GLU A 190 -10.95 -3.60 8.69
CA GLU A 190 -10.01 -4.62 8.17
C GLU A 190 -10.73 -5.72 7.39
N ASP A 191 -11.98 -6.03 7.74
CA ASP A 191 -12.80 -7.02 7.03
C ASP A 191 -13.08 -6.61 5.56
N GLY A 192 -12.96 -5.32 5.23
CA GLY A 192 -13.23 -4.80 3.90
C GLY A 192 -14.72 -4.88 3.53
N GLU A 193 -14.99 -5.26 2.28
CA GLU A 193 -16.36 -5.55 1.82
C GLU A 193 -16.75 -6.98 2.23
N VAL A 194 -17.86 -7.11 2.95
CA VAL A 194 -18.40 -8.42 3.35
C VAL A 194 -19.84 -8.60 2.91
N TYR A 195 -20.24 -9.86 2.71
CA TYR A 195 -21.64 -10.21 2.50
C TYR A 195 -22.38 -10.35 3.84
N LYS A 196 -23.60 -9.80 3.90
CA LYS A 196 -24.51 -9.93 5.04
C LYS A 196 -25.92 -10.21 4.56
N ASP A 197 -26.68 -10.95 5.36
CA ASP A 197 -28.11 -11.11 5.12
C ASP A 197 -28.88 -9.96 5.78
N VAL A 198 -29.88 -9.44 5.08
CA VAL A 198 -30.92 -8.58 5.64
C VAL A 198 -32.19 -9.40 5.78
N CYS A 199 -32.71 -9.44 6.99
CA CYS A 199 -33.96 -10.08 7.33
C CYS A 199 -35.12 -9.11 7.14
N PHE A 200 -36.18 -9.57 6.48
CA PHE A 200 -37.44 -8.86 6.35
C PHE A 200 -38.56 -9.67 6.99
N SER A 201 -39.38 -9.03 7.81
CA SER A 201 -40.56 -9.66 8.41
C SER A 201 -41.68 -8.68 8.64
N ASN A 202 -42.91 -9.20 8.57
CA ASN A 202 -44.14 -8.52 8.95
C ASN A 202 -44.80 -9.17 10.17
N ASP A 203 -44.13 -10.12 10.81
CA ASP A 203 -44.58 -10.80 12.01
C ASP A 203 -44.04 -10.06 13.25
N ALA A 204 -44.82 -10.03 14.33
CA ALA A 204 -44.45 -9.52 15.65
C ALA A 204 -43.54 -10.50 16.44
N HIS A 205 -43.40 -11.74 15.99
CA HIS A 205 -42.52 -12.77 16.55
C HIS A 205 -41.17 -12.83 15.82
N ASN A 206 -40.13 -13.35 16.48
CA ASN A 206 -38.71 -13.25 16.10
C ASN A 206 -38.30 -14.00 14.81
N ASN A 207 -39.23 -14.27 13.89
CA ASN A 207 -38.92 -14.99 12.66
C ASN A 207 -38.49 -14.02 11.55
N CYS A 208 -37.32 -14.30 10.98
CA CYS A 208 -36.89 -13.72 9.72
C CYS A 208 -37.64 -14.45 8.61
N LYS A 209 -38.61 -13.78 7.98
CA LYS A 209 -39.51 -14.42 7.01
C LYS A 209 -38.88 -14.55 5.62
N SER A 210 -38.10 -13.56 5.21
CA SER A 210 -37.29 -13.61 4.00
C SER A 210 -35.94 -12.94 4.24
N LYS A 211 -34.93 -13.36 3.46
CA LYS A 211 -33.58 -12.81 3.51
C LYS A 211 -33.18 -12.24 2.16
N LYS A 212 -32.38 -11.18 2.18
CA LYS A 212 -31.64 -10.69 1.02
C LYS A 212 -30.18 -10.53 1.39
N LYS A 213 -29.29 -11.19 0.66
CA LYS A 213 -27.85 -11.01 0.82
C LYS A 213 -27.41 -9.72 0.14
N ILE A 214 -26.71 -8.87 0.86
CA ILE A 214 -26.17 -7.57 0.39
C ILE A 214 -24.68 -7.48 0.71
N SER A 215 -23.97 -6.55 0.06
CA SER A 215 -22.62 -6.16 0.50
C SER A 215 -22.69 -5.05 1.54
N VAL A 216 -21.84 -5.13 2.55
CA VAL A 216 -21.68 -4.12 3.60
C VAL A 216 -20.20 -3.82 3.76
N LYS A 217 -19.86 -2.53 3.84
CA LYS A 217 -18.49 -2.08 4.07
C LYS A 217 -18.45 -1.05 5.19
N ASN A 218 -17.46 -1.18 6.07
CA ASN A 218 -17.16 -0.22 7.11
C ASN A 218 -16.14 0.80 6.58
N CYS A 219 -16.52 2.07 6.54
CA CYS A 219 -15.70 3.19 6.06
C CYS A 219 -15.03 3.94 7.22
N GLY A 220 -14.83 3.27 8.36
CA GLY A 220 -14.29 3.84 9.60
C GLY A 220 -15.38 4.46 10.47
N SER A 221 -15.92 5.61 10.05
CA SER A 221 -16.90 6.36 10.84
C SER A 221 -18.37 6.08 10.47
N TYR A 222 -18.61 5.36 9.37
CA TYR A 222 -19.95 5.00 8.90
C TYR A 222 -19.92 3.72 8.07
N PHE A 223 -21.11 3.22 7.75
CA PHE A 223 -21.30 2.03 6.94
C PHE A 223 -21.98 2.38 5.63
N ILE A 224 -21.59 1.67 4.57
CA ILE A 224 -22.27 1.69 3.29
C ILE A 224 -22.78 0.30 2.95
N TYR A 225 -23.87 0.26 2.19
CA TYR A 225 -24.63 -0.94 1.89
C TYR A 225 -24.90 -0.99 0.40
N LYS A 226 -24.47 -2.06 -0.29
CA LYS A 226 -24.90 -2.32 -1.66
C LYS A 226 -26.28 -2.95 -1.63
N LEU A 227 -27.32 -2.10 -1.71
CA LEU A 227 -28.69 -2.54 -1.55
C LEU A 227 -29.19 -3.16 -2.85
N LEU A 228 -29.80 -4.33 -2.74
CA LEU A 228 -30.40 -5.05 -3.85
C LEU A 228 -31.92 -5.01 -3.73
N HIS A 229 -32.64 -5.31 -4.81
CA HIS A 229 -34.11 -5.35 -4.74
C HIS A 229 -34.61 -6.36 -3.69
N PRO A 230 -35.44 -5.95 -2.72
CA PRO A 230 -36.02 -6.86 -1.73
C PRO A 230 -36.93 -7.92 -2.37
N PRO A 231 -37.21 -9.05 -1.69
CA PRO A 231 -38.04 -10.13 -2.23
C PRO A 231 -39.49 -9.73 -2.50
N LEU A 232 -40.03 -8.76 -1.77
CA LEU A 232 -41.41 -8.26 -1.92
C LEU A 232 -41.41 -6.73 -2.01
N CYS A 233 -42.33 -6.18 -2.81
CA CYS A 233 -42.47 -4.73 -2.99
C CYS A 233 -42.67 -4.01 -1.64
N ASN A 234 -43.56 -4.49 -0.78
CA ASN A 234 -43.78 -3.92 0.56
C ASN A 234 -42.68 -4.28 1.59
N SER A 235 -41.42 -4.41 1.16
CA SER A 235 -40.24 -4.55 2.00
C SER A 235 -39.29 -3.37 1.80
N ARG A 236 -38.72 -2.85 2.89
CA ARG A 236 -37.75 -1.75 2.86
C ARG A 236 -36.67 -1.92 3.91
N TYR A 237 -35.48 -1.42 3.58
CA TYR A 237 -34.35 -1.38 4.49
C TYR A 237 -34.57 -0.26 5.52
N CYS A 238 -34.64 -0.63 6.80
CA CYS A 238 -34.82 0.36 7.87
C CYS A 238 -33.47 0.94 8.33
N GLY A 239 -33.48 2.16 8.84
CA GLY A 239 -32.36 2.81 9.51
C GLY A 239 -32.56 3.00 11.02
N THR A 240 -31.46 3.20 11.75
CA THR A 240 -31.36 3.47 13.19
C THR A 240 -30.16 4.39 13.43
N ASP A 241 -30.07 4.96 14.63
CA ASP A 241 -28.82 5.54 15.14
C ASP A 241 -27.91 4.47 15.76
#